data_AF-A0A8B8DY18-F1
#
_entry.id   AF-A0A8B8DY18-F1
#
_cell.length_a   1.000
_cell.length_b   1.000
_cell.length_c   1.000
_cell.angle_alpha   90.00
_cell.angle_beta   90.00
_cell.angle_gamma   90.00
#
_symmetry.space_group_name_H-M   'P 1'
#
loop_
_entity.id
_entity.type
_entity.pdbx_description
1 polymer ?
#
loop_
_entity_poly.entity_id
_entity_poly.type
_entity_poly.pdbx_seq_one_letter_code
_entity_poly.pdbx_strand_id
1 'polypeptide(L)'
;MGSTVVWTAMKCLIYVSLFLTVQGAPQRRDISKLPLKMPQVSPKVKDTYLCHAVETSQQNPTYITGFVPEANKDIAHHILIYGCTTPGSQDSVWNCGEMAHTTDDYSSAGVCGTGSQIVYAWAMDAPSLTLPKDVGFKVGGDSDIKYLVLQVHYKNVDSFLPPKNGKDSSGVTLLTTSTPMPRAAGVYLLGTGGSIPPKSVEYMETACEINEDIVMHPFAFRTHAHTHGEVTAGYRIRDGKWTEIGRMSPHKPQMFYNVTSPDIEVRRGDILAARCTMKNDESRTIQIGATQNDEMCNFYIMYFVDGERTANSHNCFSAGPPYYYWDNSPMVHKMNLKDAPQTASLIPDKNVYLKISSPAHPGMSQQDVTLDENVQDRRLVRLLDYLNNAYGDPDYYPPL
;
A
#
# COMPACT_ATOMS: atom_id res chain seq x y z
N MET A 1 20.47 63.25 -73.13
CA MET A 1 20.99 63.69 -71.81
C MET A 1 20.05 63.18 -70.75
N GLY A 2 20.56 62.50 -69.70
CA GLY A 2 19.77 62.22 -68.49
C GLY A 2 19.61 60.75 -68.10
N SER A 3 20.70 60.15 -67.63
CA SER A 3 20.81 59.27 -66.45
C SER A 3 19.74 58.20 -66.18
N THR A 4 20.07 56.95 -66.48
CA THR A 4 19.46 55.73 -65.91
C THR A 4 20.03 55.46 -64.52
N VAL A 5 19.16 55.47 -63.51
CA VAL A 5 19.47 55.08 -62.13
C VAL A 5 19.36 53.56 -62.00
N VAL A 6 20.46 52.91 -61.62
CA VAL A 6 20.51 51.46 -61.31
C VAL A 6 20.04 51.26 -59.87
N TRP A 7 18.91 50.59 -59.69
CA TRP A 7 18.48 50.06 -58.39
C TRP A 7 18.99 48.62 -58.24
N THR A 8 20.02 48.43 -57.42
CA THR A 8 20.45 47.11 -56.96
C THR A 8 19.43 46.56 -55.97
N ALA A 9 18.65 45.55 -56.40
CA ALA A 9 17.78 44.78 -55.53
C ALA A 9 18.60 43.81 -54.68
N MET A 10 18.73 44.09 -53.39
CA MET A 10 19.35 43.21 -52.41
C MET A 10 18.37 42.08 -52.07
N LYS A 11 18.59 40.89 -52.61
CA LYS A 11 17.80 39.69 -52.28
C LYS A 11 18.25 39.14 -50.91
N CYS A 12 17.49 39.41 -49.86
CA CYS A 12 17.58 38.68 -48.60
C CYS A 12 17.01 37.26 -48.80
N LEU A 13 17.89 36.26 -48.85
CA LEU A 13 17.52 34.85 -48.73
C LEU A 13 17.34 34.52 -47.25
N ILE A 14 16.08 34.41 -46.81
CA ILE A 14 15.73 33.88 -45.49
C ILE A 14 15.80 32.36 -45.59
N TYR A 15 16.85 31.75 -45.03
CA TYR A 15 16.92 30.30 -44.83
C TYR A 15 16.06 29.94 -43.62
N VAL A 16 14.87 29.40 -43.85
CA VAL A 16 14.05 28.77 -42.81
C VAL A 16 14.56 27.34 -42.63
N SER A 17 15.41 27.13 -41.62
CA SER A 17 15.84 25.81 -41.20
C SER A 17 14.66 25.09 -40.54
N LEU A 18 14.00 24.20 -41.29
CA LEU A 18 12.96 23.33 -40.76
C LEU A 18 13.62 22.27 -39.86
N PHE A 19 13.70 22.54 -38.55
CA PHE A 19 14.03 21.51 -37.57
C PHE A 19 12.85 20.56 -37.47
N LEU A 20 12.85 19.51 -38.29
CA LEU A 20 12.04 18.32 -38.06
C LEU A 20 12.55 17.67 -36.78
N THR A 21 11.92 18.00 -35.66
CA THR A 21 12.02 17.16 -34.45
C THR A 21 11.41 15.82 -34.82
N VAL A 22 12.26 14.83 -35.10
CA VAL A 22 11.84 13.44 -35.19
C VAL A 22 11.34 13.06 -33.79
N GLN A 23 10.04 13.22 -33.55
CA GLN A 23 9.39 12.53 -32.45
C GLN A 23 9.53 11.04 -32.78
N GLY A 24 10.49 10.38 -32.14
CA GLY A 24 10.66 8.94 -32.27
C GLY A 24 9.32 8.26 -32.03
N ALA A 25 8.93 7.35 -32.92
CA ALA A 25 7.75 6.52 -32.72
C ALA A 25 7.83 5.89 -31.32
N PRO A 26 6.72 5.81 -30.56
CA PRO A 26 6.73 5.20 -29.24
C PRO A 26 7.29 3.78 -29.37
N GLN A 27 8.48 3.57 -28.77
CA GLN A 27 9.13 2.28 -28.79
C GLN A 27 8.18 1.28 -28.12
N ARG A 28 7.73 0.27 -28.88
CA ARG A 28 6.84 -0.77 -28.35
C ARG A 28 7.58 -1.45 -27.20
N ARG A 29 7.13 -1.23 -25.98
CA ARG A 29 7.74 -1.85 -24.80
C ARG A 29 7.56 -3.34 -24.89
N ASP A 30 8.66 -4.07 -24.82
CA ASP A 30 8.60 -5.51 -24.71
C ASP A 30 8.21 -5.85 -23.27
N ILE A 31 7.00 -6.38 -23.10
CA ILE A 31 6.46 -6.81 -21.81
C ILE A 31 6.59 -8.33 -21.76
N SER A 32 7.41 -8.81 -20.84
CA SER A 32 7.60 -10.22 -20.52
C SER A 32 6.74 -10.62 -19.32
N LYS A 33 6.26 -11.87 -19.31
CA LYS A 33 5.52 -12.46 -18.19
C LYS A 33 6.44 -13.34 -17.37
N LEU A 34 6.58 -13.04 -16.07
CA LEU A 34 7.37 -13.82 -15.13
C LEU A 34 6.45 -14.44 -14.07
N PRO A 35 6.19 -15.76 -14.10
CA PRO A 35 5.35 -16.40 -13.08
C PRO A 35 6.11 -16.52 -11.75
N LEU A 36 5.53 -15.97 -10.69
CA LEU A 36 5.96 -16.18 -9.30
C LEU A 36 4.89 -17.00 -8.58
N LYS A 37 5.11 -18.32 -8.49
CA LYS A 37 4.10 -19.30 -8.04
C LYS A 37 4.66 -20.24 -6.98
N MET A 38 3.79 -20.72 -6.10
CA MET A 38 4.13 -21.79 -5.17
C MET A 38 4.52 -23.07 -5.91
N PRO A 39 5.58 -23.79 -5.48
CA PRO A 39 6.09 -24.97 -6.19
C PRO A 39 5.30 -26.24 -5.81
N GLN A 40 4.02 -26.30 -6.16
CA GLN A 40 3.16 -27.49 -6.00
C GLN A 40 3.06 -27.97 -4.53
N VAL A 41 2.73 -27.05 -3.62
CA VAL A 41 2.67 -27.27 -2.16
C VAL A 41 1.37 -27.95 -1.72
N SER A 42 1.37 -28.55 -0.53
CA SER A 42 0.20 -29.23 0.06
C SER A 42 0.11 -28.97 1.57
N PRO A 43 -0.18 -27.74 2.02
CA PRO A 43 -0.25 -27.43 3.46
C PRO A 43 -1.30 -28.29 4.15
N LYS A 44 -1.00 -28.75 5.37
CA LYS A 44 -1.83 -29.70 6.13
C LYS A 44 -2.54 -29.08 7.33
N VAL A 45 -2.13 -27.88 7.72
CA VAL A 45 -2.65 -27.15 8.87
C VAL A 45 -3.36 -25.89 8.38
N LYS A 46 -4.54 -25.60 8.94
CA LYS A 46 -5.29 -24.38 8.63
C LYS A 46 -4.49 -23.16 9.06
N ASP A 47 -4.75 -22.04 8.39
CA ASP A 47 -4.07 -20.76 8.63
C ASP A 47 -2.53 -20.87 8.51
N THR A 48 -2.05 -21.67 7.55
CA THR A 48 -0.62 -21.81 7.23
C THR A 48 -0.19 -20.71 6.26
N TYR A 49 0.96 -20.10 6.54
CA TYR A 49 1.58 -19.09 5.68
C TYR A 49 2.84 -19.68 5.07
N LEU A 50 2.82 -19.96 3.76
CA LEU A 50 3.99 -20.47 3.06
C LEU A 50 4.68 -19.34 2.30
N CYS A 51 6.01 -19.39 2.27
CA CYS A 51 6.89 -18.47 1.58
C CYS A 51 7.72 -19.21 0.52
N HIS A 52 7.91 -18.58 -0.64
CA HIS A 52 8.76 -19.06 -1.72
C HIS A 52 9.56 -17.90 -2.31
N ALA A 53 10.89 -18.04 -2.40
CA ALA A 53 11.77 -17.02 -2.95
C ALA A 53 12.14 -17.31 -4.40
N VAL A 54 12.18 -16.26 -5.22
CA VAL A 54 12.83 -16.25 -6.54
C VAL A 54 13.91 -15.18 -6.55
N GLU A 55 15.11 -15.57 -6.96
CA GLU A 55 16.22 -14.64 -7.14
C GLU A 55 16.01 -13.78 -8.39
N THR A 56 16.32 -12.49 -8.27
CA THR A 56 16.29 -11.55 -9.40
C THR A 56 17.65 -11.49 -10.08
N SER A 57 17.69 -11.02 -11.34
CA SER A 57 18.94 -10.88 -12.09
C SER A 57 19.91 -9.92 -11.39
N GLN A 58 21.08 -10.41 -10.96
CA GLN A 58 22.09 -9.57 -10.30
C GLN A 58 22.83 -8.63 -11.26
N GLN A 59 22.80 -8.91 -12.57
CA GLN A 59 23.53 -8.13 -13.58
C GLN A 59 22.65 -7.04 -14.21
N ASN A 60 21.42 -7.40 -14.57
CA ASN A 60 20.52 -6.54 -15.32
C ASN A 60 19.24 -6.30 -14.51
N PRO A 61 18.89 -5.02 -14.19
CA PRO A 61 17.66 -4.72 -13.49
C PRO A 61 16.44 -5.06 -14.38
N THR A 62 15.36 -5.45 -13.72
CA THR A 62 14.04 -5.67 -14.32
C THR A 62 13.03 -4.73 -13.67
N TYR A 63 12.06 -4.26 -14.44
CA TYR A 63 11.02 -3.37 -13.95
C TYR A 63 9.68 -4.08 -13.96
N ILE A 64 9.05 -4.23 -12.79
CA ILE A 64 7.71 -4.79 -12.65
C ILE A 64 6.70 -3.67 -12.90
N THR A 65 5.83 -3.86 -13.87
CA THR A 65 4.85 -2.87 -14.37
C THR A 65 3.40 -3.31 -14.12
N GLY A 66 3.20 -4.53 -13.64
CA GLY A 66 1.88 -5.03 -13.28
C GLY A 66 1.92 -6.43 -12.69
N PHE A 67 0.77 -6.84 -12.15
CA PHE A 67 0.57 -8.05 -11.36
C PHE A 67 -0.73 -8.71 -11.81
N VAL A 68 -0.64 -9.94 -12.31
CA VAL A 68 -1.78 -10.74 -12.73
C VAL A 68 -1.93 -11.90 -11.73
N PRO A 69 -2.87 -11.81 -10.77
CA PRO A 69 -3.06 -12.87 -9.79
C PRO A 69 -3.57 -14.13 -10.47
N GLU A 70 -2.97 -15.26 -10.12
CA GLU A 70 -3.35 -16.59 -10.56
C GLU A 70 -3.59 -17.43 -9.31
N ALA A 71 -4.73 -17.18 -8.67
CA ALA A 71 -5.10 -17.78 -7.40
C ALA A 71 -6.60 -18.01 -7.34
N ASN A 72 -7.01 -19.02 -6.59
CA ASN A 72 -8.41 -19.25 -6.25
C ASN A 72 -8.61 -18.91 -4.77
N LYS A 73 -9.55 -18.01 -4.45
CA LYS A 73 -9.87 -17.64 -3.05
C LYS A 73 -10.24 -18.82 -2.15
N ASP A 74 -10.73 -19.92 -2.71
CA ASP A 74 -11.09 -21.13 -1.96
C ASP A 74 -9.85 -21.85 -1.42
N ILE A 75 -8.67 -21.50 -1.95
CA ILE A 75 -7.37 -22.11 -1.63
C ILE A 75 -6.45 -21.07 -0.97
N ALA A 76 -6.21 -19.94 -1.64
CA ALA A 76 -5.37 -18.85 -1.15
C ALA A 76 -6.24 -17.71 -0.63
N HIS A 77 -6.19 -17.43 0.68
CA HIS A 77 -6.97 -16.37 1.29
C HIS A 77 -6.41 -14.97 0.94
N HIS A 78 -5.09 -14.83 0.93
CA HIS A 78 -4.39 -13.67 0.38
C HIS A 78 -2.98 -14.07 -0.09
N ILE A 79 -2.41 -13.22 -0.95
CA ILE A 79 -1.06 -13.37 -1.49
C ILE A 79 -0.32 -12.05 -1.34
N LEU A 80 0.88 -12.09 -0.76
CA LEU A 80 1.77 -10.94 -0.65
C LEU A 80 3.06 -11.22 -1.43
N ILE A 81 3.65 -10.17 -1.99
CA ILE A 81 4.99 -10.22 -2.58
C ILE A 81 5.84 -9.20 -1.86
N TYR A 82 6.97 -9.67 -1.36
CA TYR A 82 7.98 -8.86 -0.71
C TYR A 82 9.24 -8.78 -1.58
N GLY A 83 9.85 -7.61 -1.64
CA GLY A 83 11.22 -7.45 -2.08
C GLY A 83 12.15 -7.65 -0.89
N CYS A 84 13.11 -8.56 -1.02
CA CYS A 84 14.10 -8.87 0.01
C CYS A 84 15.52 -8.64 -0.51
N THR A 85 16.45 -8.22 0.35
CA THR A 85 17.89 -8.32 0.06
C THR A 85 18.38 -9.75 0.22
N THR A 86 17.90 -10.44 1.26
CA THR A 86 18.07 -11.89 1.44
C THR A 86 16.75 -12.52 1.87
N PRO A 87 16.38 -13.72 1.37
CA PRO A 87 15.17 -14.40 1.81
C PRO A 87 15.34 -14.91 3.25
N GLY A 88 14.23 -15.17 3.94
CA GLY A 88 14.29 -15.67 5.32
C GLY A 88 14.77 -17.11 5.44
N SER A 89 14.57 -17.92 4.39
CA SER A 89 15.15 -19.26 4.27
C SER A 89 15.78 -19.46 2.89
N GLN A 90 16.70 -20.42 2.79
CA GLN A 90 17.24 -20.94 1.53
C GLN A 90 16.44 -22.14 1.02
N ASP A 91 15.49 -22.64 1.81
CA ASP A 91 14.60 -23.72 1.39
C ASP A 91 13.71 -23.27 0.24
N SER A 92 13.32 -24.22 -0.62
CA SER A 92 12.38 -23.93 -1.71
C SER A 92 11.07 -23.35 -1.19
N VAL A 93 10.56 -23.87 -0.07
CA VAL A 93 9.38 -23.36 0.62
C VAL A 93 9.61 -23.46 2.12
N TRP A 94 9.18 -22.44 2.85
CA TRP A 94 9.18 -22.44 4.32
C TRP A 94 7.88 -21.83 4.86
N ASN A 95 7.58 -22.07 6.12
CA ASN A 95 6.53 -21.34 6.83
C ASN A 95 7.07 -19.95 7.20
N CYS A 96 6.36 -18.89 6.80
CA CYS A 96 6.78 -17.50 6.99
C CYS A 96 6.84 -17.02 8.45
N GLY A 97 6.46 -17.88 9.42
CA GLY A 97 6.66 -17.65 10.85
C GLY A 97 5.67 -16.68 11.51
N GLU A 98 4.73 -16.10 10.76
CA GLU A 98 3.73 -15.15 11.27
C GLU A 98 2.70 -15.81 12.20
N MET A 99 2.47 -17.11 12.03
CA MET A 99 1.60 -17.94 12.87
C MET A 99 2.39 -19.18 13.30
N ALA A 100 2.81 -19.21 14.56
CA ALA A 100 3.65 -20.25 15.14
C ALA A 100 2.90 -21.60 15.28
N HIS A 101 2.61 -22.24 14.15
CA HIS A 101 2.44 -23.67 14.09
C HIS A 101 3.68 -24.24 13.40
N THR A 102 4.65 -24.68 14.21
CA THR A 102 5.71 -25.57 13.72
C THR A 102 5.04 -26.87 13.31
N THR A 103 4.86 -27.05 12.01
CA THR A 103 4.49 -28.35 11.44
C THR A 103 5.76 -29.05 11.01
N ASP A 104 5.84 -30.37 11.18
CA ASP A 104 7.01 -31.17 10.79
C ASP A 104 7.36 -31.06 9.28
N ASP A 105 6.43 -30.60 8.44
CA ASP A 105 6.55 -30.57 6.98
C ASP A 105 7.36 -29.37 6.42
N TYR A 106 7.48 -28.27 7.15
CA TYR A 106 8.14 -27.04 6.68
C TYR A 106 9.00 -26.40 7.78
N SER A 107 10.22 -25.99 7.42
CA SER A 107 11.02 -25.12 8.28
C SER A 107 10.29 -23.79 8.51
N SER A 108 10.61 -23.10 9.61
CA SER A 108 10.04 -21.80 9.93
C SER A 108 11.11 -20.72 9.91
N ALA A 109 10.85 -19.63 9.20
CA ALA A 109 11.70 -18.45 9.14
C ALA A 109 10.85 -17.23 8.75
N GLY A 110 11.35 -16.01 8.99
CA GLY A 110 10.67 -14.80 8.52
C GLY A 110 10.53 -14.75 6.99
N VAL A 111 9.80 -13.78 6.47
CA VAL A 111 9.66 -13.59 5.01
C VAL A 111 11.01 -13.24 4.36
N CYS A 112 11.71 -12.26 4.92
CA CYS A 112 13.05 -11.86 4.51
C CYS A 112 14.03 -12.10 5.66
N GLY A 113 15.28 -12.41 5.34
CA GLY A 113 16.38 -12.35 6.30
C GLY A 113 16.82 -10.90 6.52
N THR A 114 16.94 -10.14 5.44
CA THR A 114 17.28 -8.71 5.46
C THR A 114 16.58 -7.93 4.34
N GLY A 115 16.41 -6.62 4.56
CA GLY A 115 15.89 -5.68 3.56
C GLY A 115 14.47 -6.00 3.10
N SER A 116 13.49 -5.99 4.01
CA SER A 116 12.09 -6.32 3.70
C SER A 116 11.28 -5.10 3.29
N GLN A 117 10.63 -5.17 2.13
CA GLN A 117 9.62 -4.21 1.70
C GLN A 117 8.47 -4.93 0.98
N ILE A 118 7.23 -4.50 1.21
CA ILE A 118 6.10 -5.02 0.43
C ILE A 118 6.13 -4.41 -0.98
N VAL A 119 5.86 -5.25 -1.98
CA VAL A 119 5.79 -4.84 -3.40
C VAL A 119 4.35 -4.94 -3.90
N TYR A 120 3.63 -6.00 -3.51
CA TYR A 120 2.27 -6.25 -3.96
C TYR A 120 1.47 -7.03 -2.92
N ALA A 121 0.15 -6.88 -2.97
CA ALA A 121 -0.80 -7.59 -2.15
C ALA A 121 -2.07 -7.90 -2.94
N TRP A 122 -2.58 -9.10 -2.79
CA TRP A 122 -3.83 -9.58 -3.36
C TRP A 122 -4.67 -10.24 -2.27
N ALA A 123 -5.98 -9.99 -2.29
CA ALA A 123 -6.94 -10.65 -1.40
C ALA A 123 -8.29 -10.77 -2.11
N MET A 124 -9.06 -11.81 -1.78
CA MET A 124 -10.48 -11.98 -2.17
C MET A 124 -10.78 -11.77 -3.67
N ASP A 125 -10.04 -12.40 -4.57
CA ASP A 125 -10.25 -12.26 -6.03
C ASP A 125 -10.07 -10.83 -6.57
N ALA A 126 -9.23 -10.02 -5.91
CA ALA A 126 -8.84 -8.71 -6.42
C ALA A 126 -8.36 -8.79 -7.88
N PRO A 127 -8.72 -7.81 -8.72
CA PRO A 127 -8.36 -7.81 -10.14
C PRO A 127 -6.85 -7.64 -10.33
N SER A 128 -6.39 -7.86 -11.56
CA SER A 128 -5.02 -7.54 -11.96
C SER A 128 -4.71 -6.07 -11.69
N LEU A 129 -3.51 -5.80 -11.19
CA LEU A 129 -2.99 -4.45 -10.98
C LEU A 129 -2.04 -4.08 -12.11
N THR A 130 -2.34 -3.04 -12.87
CA THR A 130 -1.37 -2.41 -13.77
C THR A 130 -0.88 -1.12 -13.11
N LEU A 131 0.44 -0.90 -13.12
CA LEU A 131 0.97 0.35 -12.59
C LEU A 131 0.72 1.49 -13.59
N PRO A 132 0.68 2.75 -13.13
CA PRO A 132 0.55 3.88 -14.02
C PRO A 132 1.59 3.83 -15.15
N LYS A 133 1.23 4.35 -16.31
CA LYS A 133 2.12 4.39 -17.48
C LYS A 133 3.51 4.89 -17.08
N ASP A 134 4.59 4.24 -17.51
CA ASP A 134 5.97 4.67 -17.27
C ASP A 134 6.45 4.54 -15.80
N VAL A 135 5.70 3.82 -14.97
CA VAL A 135 6.06 3.50 -13.57
C VAL A 135 6.42 2.02 -13.46
N GLY A 136 7.44 1.69 -12.67
CA GLY A 136 7.74 0.29 -12.34
C GLY A 136 8.59 0.11 -11.08
N PHE A 137 8.43 -1.04 -10.43
CA PHE A 137 9.33 -1.46 -9.35
C PHE A 137 10.64 -1.99 -9.95
N LYS A 138 11.76 -1.34 -9.63
CA LYS A 138 13.10 -1.76 -10.06
C LYS A 138 13.60 -2.90 -9.15
N VAL A 139 13.87 -4.07 -9.73
CA VAL A 139 14.37 -5.25 -9.02
C VAL A 139 15.64 -5.79 -9.69
N GLY A 140 16.52 -6.43 -8.92
CA GLY A 140 17.82 -6.90 -9.41
C GLY A 140 18.80 -5.76 -9.74
N GLY A 141 19.91 -6.09 -10.40
CA GLY A 141 20.95 -5.14 -10.75
C GLY A 141 21.51 -4.42 -9.52
N ASP A 142 21.40 -3.10 -9.49
CA ASP A 142 21.77 -2.20 -8.40
C ASP A 142 20.66 -1.93 -7.37
N SER A 143 19.44 -2.47 -7.56
CA SER A 143 18.33 -2.35 -6.59
C SER A 143 18.60 -3.13 -5.30
N ASP A 144 18.08 -2.66 -4.16
CA ASP A 144 18.13 -3.39 -2.88
C ASP A 144 17.27 -4.66 -2.87
N ILE A 145 16.34 -4.78 -3.82
CA ILE A 145 15.49 -5.95 -4.01
C ILE A 145 16.24 -6.98 -4.86
N LYS A 146 16.91 -7.93 -4.18
CA LYS A 146 17.65 -9.04 -4.82
C LYS A 146 16.81 -10.30 -4.96
N TYR A 147 15.79 -10.45 -4.12
CA TYR A 147 14.85 -11.56 -4.15
C TYR A 147 13.42 -11.04 -4.11
N LEU A 148 12.53 -11.74 -4.81
CA LEU A 148 11.10 -11.61 -4.62
C LEU A 148 10.62 -12.81 -3.81
N VAL A 149 10.00 -12.55 -2.67
CA VAL A 149 9.42 -13.59 -1.81
C VAL A 149 7.91 -13.52 -1.92
N LEU A 150 7.33 -14.60 -2.45
CA LEU A 150 5.90 -14.85 -2.49
C LEU A 150 5.46 -15.44 -1.16
N GLN A 151 4.50 -14.80 -0.50
CA GLN A 151 3.82 -15.35 0.65
C GLN A 151 2.37 -15.67 0.28
N VAL A 152 1.91 -16.88 0.61
CA VAL A 152 0.52 -17.30 0.41
C VAL A 152 -0.05 -17.78 1.75
N HIS A 153 -1.19 -17.21 2.13
CA HIS A 153 -1.94 -17.64 3.30
C HIS A 153 -3.02 -18.65 2.92
N TYR A 154 -2.88 -19.87 3.42
CA TYR A 154 -3.81 -20.99 3.25
C TYR A 154 -4.72 -21.13 4.47
N LYS A 155 -5.88 -20.46 4.41
CA LYS A 155 -6.90 -20.54 5.46
C LYS A 155 -7.59 -21.91 5.51
N ASN A 156 -7.84 -22.53 4.34
CA ASN A 156 -8.40 -23.87 4.23
C ASN A 156 -7.41 -24.85 3.59
N VAL A 157 -7.34 -26.06 4.13
CA VAL A 157 -6.47 -27.16 3.67
C VAL A 157 -7.21 -28.42 3.25
N ASP A 158 -8.55 -28.43 3.26
CA ASP A 158 -9.37 -29.62 2.98
C ASP A 158 -9.05 -30.24 1.61
N SER A 159 -8.67 -29.42 0.63
CA SER A 159 -8.26 -29.86 -0.72
C SER A 159 -6.92 -30.61 -0.74
N PHE A 160 -6.08 -30.43 0.27
CA PHE A 160 -4.75 -31.05 0.38
C PHE A 160 -4.74 -32.31 1.23
N LEU A 161 -5.78 -32.53 2.04
CA LEU A 161 -5.91 -33.69 2.91
C LEU A 161 -6.52 -34.90 2.16
N PRO A 162 -6.33 -36.14 2.66
CA PRO A 162 -7.03 -37.30 2.13
C PRO A 162 -8.55 -37.12 2.17
N PRO A 163 -9.30 -37.60 1.15
CA PRO A 163 -8.83 -38.38 0.00
C PRO A 163 -8.33 -37.55 -1.18
N LYS A 164 -8.47 -36.21 -1.16
CA LYS A 164 -8.19 -35.33 -2.31
C LYS A 164 -6.70 -35.26 -2.64
N ASN A 165 -5.84 -35.15 -1.61
CA ASN A 165 -4.38 -35.10 -1.73
C ASN A 165 -3.90 -34.08 -2.80
N GLY A 166 -4.59 -32.95 -2.93
CA GLY A 166 -4.29 -31.93 -3.93
C GLY A 166 -2.94 -31.26 -3.73
N LYS A 167 -2.53 -30.50 -4.74
CA LYS A 167 -1.36 -29.61 -4.72
C LYS A 167 -1.77 -28.23 -5.21
N ASP A 168 -1.08 -27.20 -4.75
CA ASP A 168 -1.35 -25.82 -5.12
C ASP A 168 -0.12 -25.14 -5.74
N SER A 169 -0.40 -24.26 -6.70
CA SER A 169 0.59 -23.37 -7.33
C SER A 169 0.06 -21.95 -7.46
N SER A 170 -0.77 -21.54 -6.49
CA SER A 170 -1.27 -20.17 -6.41
C SER A 170 -0.09 -19.20 -6.39
N GLY A 171 -0.28 -18.05 -7.03
CA GLY A 171 0.76 -17.03 -7.15
C GLY A 171 0.32 -15.86 -8.02
N VAL A 172 1.30 -15.16 -8.57
CA VAL A 172 1.10 -13.97 -9.39
C VAL A 172 2.04 -14.03 -10.59
N THR A 173 1.50 -13.82 -11.79
CA THR A 173 2.33 -13.53 -12.96
C THR A 173 2.67 -12.05 -12.98
N LEU A 174 3.95 -11.74 -12.92
CA LEU A 174 4.48 -10.38 -12.99
C LEU A 174 4.59 -9.94 -14.45
N LEU A 175 4.10 -8.74 -14.75
CA LEU A 175 4.35 -8.07 -16.03
C LEU A 175 5.65 -7.27 -15.89
N THR A 176 6.66 -7.64 -16.67
CA THR A 176 8.03 -7.16 -16.51
C THR A 176 8.59 -6.60 -17.80
N THR A 177 9.56 -5.70 -17.70
CA THR A 177 10.33 -5.23 -18.85
C THR A 177 11.77 -4.94 -18.45
N SER A 178 12.70 -5.11 -19.38
CA SER A 178 14.09 -4.68 -19.23
C SER A 178 14.31 -3.23 -19.67
N THR A 179 13.28 -2.56 -20.19
CA THR A 179 13.36 -1.14 -20.55
C THR A 179 13.34 -0.30 -19.27
N PRO A 180 14.31 0.59 -19.03
CA PRO A 180 14.31 1.48 -17.87
C PRO A 180 13.02 2.29 -17.76
N MET A 181 12.38 2.25 -16.58
CA MET A 181 11.21 3.07 -16.28
C MET A 181 11.66 4.46 -15.82
N PRO A 182 11.10 5.55 -16.38
CA PRO A 182 11.46 6.91 -15.97
C PRO A 182 10.95 7.26 -14.58
N ARG A 183 10.06 6.46 -14.00
CA ARG A 183 9.52 6.64 -12.66
C ARG A 183 9.61 5.35 -11.87
N ALA A 184 10.27 5.40 -10.71
CA ALA A 184 10.40 4.27 -9.81
C ALA A 184 9.17 4.16 -8.90
N ALA A 185 8.61 2.96 -8.79
CA ALA A 185 7.56 2.65 -7.83
C ALA A 185 8.14 2.24 -6.48
N GLY A 186 7.43 2.60 -5.40
CA GLY A 186 7.76 2.19 -4.04
C GLY A 186 6.49 2.04 -3.19
N VAL A 187 6.65 1.43 -2.01
CA VAL A 187 5.59 1.39 -0.99
C VAL A 187 6.13 1.98 0.31
N TYR A 188 5.37 2.90 0.90
CA TYR A 188 5.65 3.47 2.21
C TYR A 188 4.64 2.92 3.22
N LEU A 189 5.11 2.28 4.28
CA LEU A 189 4.27 1.70 5.33
C LEU A 189 4.18 2.63 6.55
N LEU A 190 2.97 3.00 6.92
CA LEU A 190 2.64 3.58 8.22
C LEU A 190 2.10 2.48 9.12
N GLY A 191 2.76 2.24 10.25
CA GLY A 191 2.33 1.26 11.25
C GLY A 191 2.41 1.78 12.68
N THR A 192 1.90 1.00 13.63
CA THR A 192 1.92 1.33 15.06
C THR A 192 2.01 0.07 15.90
N GLY A 193 2.74 0.14 17.01
CA GLY A 193 2.68 -0.83 18.09
C GLY A 193 1.50 -0.57 19.03
N GLY A 194 1.56 -1.12 20.24
CA GLY A 194 0.62 -0.85 21.31
C GLY A 194 -0.38 -1.97 21.58
N SER A 195 -1.47 -1.62 22.27
CA SER A 195 -2.50 -2.57 22.69
C SER A 195 -3.89 -1.95 22.73
N ILE A 196 -4.92 -2.78 22.56
CA ILE A 196 -6.33 -2.39 22.57
C ILE A 196 -6.97 -2.93 23.86
N PRO A 197 -7.38 -2.07 24.81
CA PRO A 197 -7.98 -2.52 26.06
C PRO A 197 -9.31 -3.29 25.86
N PRO A 198 -9.69 -4.16 26.80
CA PRO A 198 -10.96 -4.87 26.77
C PRO A 198 -12.16 -3.93 26.66
N LYS A 199 -13.21 -4.38 25.96
CA LYS A 199 -14.52 -3.69 25.90
C LYS A 199 -14.41 -2.21 25.52
N SER A 200 -13.56 -1.89 24.55
CA SER A 200 -13.27 -0.51 24.18
C SER A 200 -13.06 -0.31 22.68
N VAL A 201 -13.22 0.94 22.26
CA VAL A 201 -12.75 1.45 20.97
C VAL A 201 -11.47 2.21 21.22
N GLU A 202 -10.44 1.92 20.42
CA GLU A 202 -9.10 2.51 20.56
C GLU A 202 -8.65 3.15 19.23
N TYR A 203 -7.96 4.28 19.34
CA TYR A 203 -7.30 4.91 18.19
C TYR A 203 -5.82 4.57 18.20
N MET A 204 -5.39 3.79 17.20
CA MET A 204 -3.99 3.46 17.02
C MET A 204 -3.41 4.37 15.94
N GLU A 205 -2.49 5.23 16.32
CA GLU A 205 -2.06 6.36 15.51
C GLU A 205 -0.56 6.36 15.26
N THR A 206 -0.18 6.82 14.08
CA THR A 206 1.21 7.02 13.70
C THR A 206 1.36 8.30 12.89
N ALA A 207 2.51 8.94 13.01
CA ALA A 207 2.88 10.09 12.19
C ALA A 207 4.40 10.23 12.11
N CYS A 208 4.94 10.41 10.90
CA CYS A 208 6.36 10.69 10.66
C CYS A 208 6.55 11.82 9.66
N GLU A 209 7.52 12.69 9.93
CA GLU A 209 7.98 13.72 8.99
C GLU A 209 8.91 13.11 7.94
N ILE A 210 8.67 13.46 6.68
CA ILE A 210 9.51 13.08 5.55
C ILE A 210 10.76 13.97 5.55
N ASN A 211 11.90 13.37 5.86
CA ASN A 211 13.17 14.09 5.97
C ASN A 211 14.05 13.99 4.72
N GLU A 212 13.58 13.26 3.70
CA GLU A 212 14.30 13.00 2.46
C GLU A 212 13.94 14.02 1.38
N ASP A 213 14.94 14.40 0.59
CA ASP A 213 14.73 15.23 -0.61
C ASP A 213 14.22 14.35 -1.75
N ILE A 214 12.92 14.08 -1.72
CA ILE A 214 12.20 13.27 -2.68
C ILE A 214 10.75 13.77 -2.78
N VAL A 215 10.16 13.64 -3.98
CA VAL A 215 8.74 13.92 -4.21
C VAL A 215 8.05 12.60 -4.52
N MET A 216 7.25 12.12 -3.60
CA MET A 216 6.42 10.93 -3.79
C MET A 216 5.05 11.33 -4.31
N HIS A 217 4.56 10.59 -5.28
CA HIS A 217 3.23 10.71 -5.85
C HIS A 217 2.42 9.45 -5.51
N PRO A 218 1.74 9.42 -4.34
CA PRO A 218 0.79 8.35 -4.03
C PRO A 218 -0.25 8.18 -5.13
N PHE A 219 -0.45 6.94 -5.56
CA PHE A 219 -1.49 6.60 -6.55
C PHE A 219 -2.38 5.45 -6.09
N ALA A 220 -1.92 4.63 -5.15
CA ALA A 220 -2.76 3.63 -4.49
C ALA A 220 -2.44 3.50 -2.99
N PHE A 221 -3.38 2.96 -2.22
CA PHE A 221 -3.21 2.68 -0.80
C PHE A 221 -3.80 1.32 -0.42
N ARG A 222 -3.30 0.70 0.63
CA ARG A 222 -3.85 -0.55 1.20
C ARG A 222 -3.95 -0.42 2.71
N THR A 223 -5.06 -0.90 3.26
CA THR A 223 -5.26 -1.04 4.71
C THR A 223 -5.10 -2.49 5.13
N HIS A 224 -4.48 -2.74 6.28
CA HIS A 224 -4.41 -4.06 6.87
C HIS A 224 -4.56 -4.00 8.39
N ALA A 225 -5.46 -4.84 8.86
CA ALA A 225 -5.66 -5.20 10.26
C ALA A 225 -6.18 -6.65 10.28
N HIS A 226 -6.20 -7.24 11.47
CA HIS A 226 -6.85 -8.52 11.74
C HIS A 226 -8.32 -8.28 12.12
N THR A 227 -8.78 -8.89 13.22
CA THR A 227 -10.21 -9.01 13.54
C THR A 227 -10.80 -7.69 14.03
N HIS A 228 -10.05 -6.92 14.83
CA HIS A 228 -10.58 -5.78 15.57
C HIS A 228 -10.53 -4.45 14.80
N GLY A 229 -9.91 -4.39 13.63
CA GLY A 229 -9.88 -3.18 12.81
C GLY A 229 -11.22 -2.87 12.14
N GLU A 230 -11.78 -1.68 12.40
CA GLU A 230 -13.05 -1.26 11.78
C GLU A 230 -12.81 -0.33 10.57
N VAL A 231 -11.85 0.59 10.69
CA VAL A 231 -11.42 1.49 9.61
C VAL A 231 -9.98 1.94 9.81
N THR A 232 -9.23 2.02 8.72
CA THR A 232 -7.91 2.65 8.69
C THR A 232 -7.92 3.79 7.68
N ALA A 233 -7.44 4.96 8.09
CA ALA A 233 -7.33 6.15 7.25
C ALA A 233 -5.91 6.72 7.29
N GLY A 234 -5.44 7.24 6.15
CA GLY A 234 -4.12 7.83 5.99
C GLY A 234 -4.16 9.21 5.34
N TYR A 235 -3.22 10.07 5.76
CA TYR A 235 -3.18 11.48 5.45
C TYR A 235 -1.75 11.96 5.20
N ARG A 236 -1.66 13.04 4.42
CA ARG A 236 -0.49 13.92 4.36
C ARG A 236 -0.85 15.24 5.03
N ILE A 237 0.05 15.73 5.87
CA ILE A 237 -0.09 17.01 6.57
C ILE A 237 1.01 17.95 6.08
N ARG A 238 0.62 19.10 5.56
CA ARG A 238 1.53 20.17 5.11
C ARG A 238 1.02 21.50 5.66
N ASP A 239 1.87 22.22 6.39
CA ASP A 239 1.51 23.51 7.01
C ASP A 239 0.24 23.45 7.86
N GLY A 240 0.07 22.36 8.62
CA GLY A 240 -1.13 22.09 9.44
C GLY A 240 -2.39 21.69 8.64
N LYS A 241 -2.33 21.61 7.31
CA LYS A 241 -3.44 21.17 6.47
C LYS A 241 -3.40 19.67 6.24
N TRP A 242 -4.47 18.98 6.62
CA TRP A 242 -4.68 17.55 6.39
C TRP A 242 -5.27 17.29 5.01
N THR A 243 -4.62 16.44 4.24
CA THR A 243 -5.13 15.95 2.94
C THR A 243 -5.18 14.44 2.98
N GLU A 244 -6.33 13.87 2.69
CA GLU A 244 -6.53 12.43 2.73
C GLU A 244 -5.85 11.74 1.54
N ILE A 245 -5.15 10.65 1.83
CA ILE A 245 -4.62 9.72 0.84
C ILE A 245 -5.67 8.64 0.55
N GLY A 246 -6.28 8.11 1.61
CA GLY A 246 -7.36 7.16 1.50
C GLY A 246 -7.80 6.61 2.84
N ARG A 247 -8.89 5.85 2.81
CA ARG A 247 -9.52 5.19 3.95
C ARG A 247 -10.23 3.93 3.48
N MET A 248 -10.17 2.87 4.26
CA MET A 248 -10.93 1.65 3.99
C MET A 248 -11.14 0.83 5.26
N SER A 249 -12.20 0.04 5.28
CA SER A 249 -12.37 -0.99 6.32
C SER A 249 -11.46 -2.19 5.99
N PRO A 250 -10.63 -2.66 6.93
CA PRO A 250 -9.75 -3.81 6.67
C PRO A 250 -10.53 -5.14 6.57
N HIS A 251 -11.84 -5.16 6.83
CA HIS A 251 -12.71 -6.31 6.54
C HIS A 251 -13.09 -6.44 5.06
N LYS A 252 -12.82 -5.41 4.24
CA LYS A 252 -12.95 -5.47 2.78
C LYS A 252 -11.73 -6.13 2.13
N PRO A 253 -11.77 -6.50 0.83
CA PRO A 253 -10.60 -7.01 0.11
C PRO A 253 -9.35 -6.16 0.39
N GLN A 254 -8.36 -6.71 1.09
CA GLN A 254 -7.16 -5.96 1.48
C GLN A 254 -6.16 -5.84 0.33
N MET A 255 -6.59 -5.23 -0.76
CA MET A 255 -5.83 -4.91 -1.97
C MET A 255 -5.38 -3.43 -1.97
N PHE A 256 -4.68 -3.03 -3.02
CA PHE A 256 -4.38 -1.62 -3.28
C PHE A 256 -5.56 -0.94 -3.99
N TYR A 257 -6.12 0.09 -3.36
CA TYR A 257 -7.19 0.95 -3.85
C TYR A 257 -6.63 2.28 -4.36
N ASN A 258 -7.32 2.92 -5.30
CA ASN A 258 -6.95 4.25 -5.78
C ASN A 258 -6.98 5.28 -4.65
N VAL A 259 -6.04 6.22 -4.64
CA VAL A 259 -6.06 7.34 -3.68
C VAL A 259 -7.32 8.21 -3.86
N THR A 260 -7.80 8.79 -2.76
CA THR A 260 -8.98 9.68 -2.80
C THR A 260 -8.66 11.07 -3.30
N SER A 261 -7.42 11.52 -3.09
CA SER A 261 -6.90 12.78 -3.61
C SER A 261 -5.90 12.47 -4.72
N PRO A 262 -6.34 12.39 -5.99
CA PRO A 262 -5.41 12.29 -7.10
C PRO A 262 -4.46 13.49 -7.10
N ASP A 263 -3.24 13.30 -7.61
CA ASP A 263 -2.19 14.32 -7.68
C ASP A 263 -1.65 14.80 -6.32
N ILE A 264 -1.96 14.08 -5.24
CA ILE A 264 -1.29 14.30 -3.95
C ILE A 264 0.22 14.12 -4.12
N GLU A 265 0.98 15.09 -3.61
CA GLU A 265 2.43 15.00 -3.52
C GLU A 265 2.84 15.01 -2.06
N VAL A 266 3.76 14.12 -1.72
CA VAL A 266 4.43 14.08 -0.42
C VAL A 266 5.87 14.48 -0.65
N ARG A 267 6.33 15.49 0.08
CA ARG A 267 7.66 16.09 -0.09
C ARG A 267 8.35 16.24 1.26
N ARG A 268 9.63 16.60 1.22
CA ARG A 268 10.41 16.92 2.43
C ARG A 268 9.67 17.94 3.32
N GLY A 269 9.59 17.64 4.61
CA GLY A 269 8.89 18.44 5.63
C GLY A 269 7.41 18.12 5.79
N ASP A 270 6.79 17.37 4.87
CA ASP A 270 5.44 16.86 5.08
C ASP A 270 5.42 15.79 6.17
N ILE A 271 4.28 15.65 6.84
CA ILE A 271 4.03 14.55 7.77
C ILE A 271 3.08 13.56 7.10
N LEU A 272 3.47 12.29 7.05
CA LEU A 272 2.56 11.19 6.75
C LEU A 272 1.98 10.66 8.05
N ALA A 273 0.66 10.56 8.15
CA ALA A 273 -0.04 10.12 9.35
C ALA A 273 -1.12 9.09 9.01
N ALA A 274 -1.33 8.13 9.90
CA ALA A 274 -2.43 7.16 9.78
C ALA A 274 -3.08 6.90 11.13
N ARG A 275 -4.38 6.56 11.09
CA ARG A 275 -5.16 6.11 12.24
C ARG A 275 -5.87 4.82 11.88
N CYS A 276 -5.70 3.78 12.68
CA CYS A 276 -6.64 2.67 12.74
C CYS A 276 -7.60 2.88 13.89
N THR A 277 -8.89 2.73 13.62
CA THR A 277 -9.91 2.67 14.65
C THR A 277 -10.23 1.21 14.93
N MET A 278 -9.93 0.78 16.14
CA MET A 278 -10.05 -0.60 16.57
C MET A 278 -11.21 -0.77 17.52
N LYS A 279 -11.92 -1.89 17.45
CA LYS A 279 -12.98 -2.26 18.38
C LYS A 279 -12.71 -3.62 19.02
N ASN A 280 -12.45 -3.61 20.31
CA ASN A 280 -12.26 -4.81 21.10
C ASN A 280 -13.50 -5.09 21.95
N ASP A 281 -14.37 -5.96 21.42
CA ASP A 281 -15.55 -6.47 22.14
C ASP A 281 -15.20 -7.64 23.06
N GLU A 282 -13.93 -8.05 23.20
CA GLU A 282 -13.50 -9.13 24.09
C GLU A 282 -13.24 -8.63 25.53
N SER A 283 -13.07 -9.58 26.45
CA SER A 283 -12.73 -9.31 27.85
C SER A 283 -11.21 -9.26 28.12
N ARG A 284 -10.37 -9.55 27.12
CA ARG A 284 -8.91 -9.50 27.21
C ARG A 284 -8.36 -8.30 26.42
N THR A 285 -7.15 -7.86 26.80
CA THR A 285 -6.40 -6.88 26.00
C THR A 285 -5.86 -7.57 24.75
N ILE A 286 -5.96 -6.91 23.60
CA ILE A 286 -5.36 -7.36 22.35
C ILE A 286 -4.04 -6.62 22.15
N GLN A 287 -2.95 -7.34 21.86
CA GLN A 287 -1.65 -6.76 21.59
C GLN A 287 -1.42 -6.63 20.08
N ILE A 288 -0.59 -5.67 19.66
CA ILE A 288 -0.07 -5.71 18.29
C ILE A 288 0.90 -6.87 18.15
N GLY A 289 0.71 -7.67 17.10
CA GLY A 289 1.49 -8.88 16.85
C GLY A 289 1.18 -9.50 15.49
N ALA A 290 1.89 -10.57 15.17
CA ALA A 290 1.82 -11.19 13.84
C ALA A 290 0.72 -12.25 13.69
N THR A 291 0.13 -12.72 14.80
CA THR A 291 -0.81 -13.83 14.76
C THR A 291 -2.25 -13.34 14.66
N GLN A 292 -3.17 -14.22 14.26
CA GLN A 292 -4.61 -13.95 14.24
C GLN A 292 -5.21 -13.63 15.62
N ASN A 293 -4.51 -13.98 16.72
CA ASN A 293 -4.94 -13.69 18.09
C ASN A 293 -4.48 -12.30 18.56
N ASP A 294 -3.54 -11.71 17.81
CA ASP A 294 -3.03 -10.36 17.94
C ASP A 294 -3.69 -9.46 16.90
N GLU A 295 -3.32 -8.19 16.88
CA GLU A 295 -3.81 -7.22 15.91
C GLU A 295 -2.66 -6.58 15.13
N MET A 296 -2.96 -5.99 13.98
CA MET A 296 -2.05 -5.11 13.24
C MET A 296 -2.75 -3.81 12.87
N CYS A 297 -1.98 -2.74 12.71
CA CYS A 297 -2.47 -1.48 12.15
C CYS A 297 -1.48 -1.00 11.10
N ASN A 298 -1.75 -1.33 9.84
CA ASN A 298 -0.86 -0.99 8.74
C ASN A 298 -1.62 -0.22 7.65
N PHE A 299 -1.07 0.93 7.26
CA PHE A 299 -1.52 1.71 6.10
C PHE A 299 -0.37 1.83 5.11
N TYR A 300 -0.51 1.16 3.97
CA TYR A 300 0.49 1.15 2.91
C TYR A 300 0.14 2.18 1.85
N ILE A 301 1.13 2.96 1.43
CA ILE A 301 1.00 3.97 0.39
C ILE A 301 1.88 3.53 -0.77
N MET A 302 1.26 3.13 -1.89
CA MET A 302 1.98 2.88 -3.12
C MET A 302 2.15 4.20 -3.87
N TYR A 303 3.39 4.54 -4.18
CA TYR A 303 3.76 5.80 -4.79
C TYR A 303 4.74 5.59 -5.94
N PHE A 304 4.87 6.59 -6.80
CA PHE A 304 6.00 6.70 -7.71
C PHE A 304 6.79 7.97 -7.43
N VAL A 305 8.01 8.01 -7.94
CA VAL A 305 8.91 9.17 -7.92
C VAL A 305 9.52 9.34 -9.29
N ASP A 306 9.87 10.57 -9.66
CA ASP A 306 10.59 10.82 -10.91
C ASP A 306 12.05 10.36 -10.80
N GLY A 307 12.52 9.63 -11.81
CA GLY A 307 13.84 9.02 -11.84
C GLY A 307 13.88 7.60 -11.24
N GLU A 308 15.09 7.12 -10.94
CA GLU A 308 15.33 5.73 -10.56
C GLU A 308 15.39 5.47 -9.04
N ARG A 309 15.46 6.52 -8.22
CA ARG A 309 15.70 6.39 -6.77
C ARG A 309 14.40 6.53 -5.98
N THR A 310 14.00 5.48 -5.26
CA THR A 310 12.90 5.50 -4.28
C THR A 310 13.32 6.14 -2.96
N ALA A 311 12.38 6.32 -2.02
CA ALA A 311 12.72 6.77 -0.67
C ALA A 311 13.60 5.72 0.03
N ASN A 312 14.58 6.15 0.82
CA ASN A 312 15.43 5.26 1.60
C ASN A 312 14.65 4.64 2.78
N SER A 313 13.80 5.45 3.40
CA SER A 313 12.83 5.01 4.41
C SER A 313 11.57 4.49 3.74
N HIS A 314 11.27 3.22 3.99
CA HIS A 314 10.09 2.53 3.44
C HIS A 314 9.00 2.34 4.51
N ASN A 315 9.26 2.74 5.76
CA ASN A 315 8.29 2.59 6.83
C ASN A 315 8.44 3.65 7.94
N CYS A 316 7.37 3.80 8.70
CA CYS A 316 7.26 4.64 9.88
C CYS A 316 6.39 3.92 10.90
N PHE A 317 6.93 3.74 12.11
CA PHE A 317 6.22 3.11 13.22
C PHE A 317 6.21 4.03 14.44
N SER A 318 5.05 4.11 15.09
CA SER A 318 4.92 4.70 16.44
C SER A 318 4.87 3.61 17.50
N ALA A 319 5.04 4.00 18.77
CA ALA A 319 4.86 3.08 19.91
C ALA A 319 3.38 2.69 20.13
N GLY A 320 2.45 3.46 19.57
CA GLY A 320 1.01 3.30 19.74
C GLY A 320 0.49 3.41 21.18
N PRO A 321 -0.79 3.08 21.38
CA PRO A 321 -1.44 3.11 22.70
C PRO A 321 -0.79 2.17 23.72
N PRO A 322 -0.65 2.58 24.99
CA PRO A 322 -1.12 3.85 25.56
C PRO A 322 -0.11 5.01 25.41
N TYR A 323 1.03 4.80 24.77
CA TYR A 323 2.18 5.71 24.83
C TYR A 323 2.18 6.80 23.77
N TYR A 324 1.55 6.56 22.62
CA TYR A 324 1.56 7.48 21.48
C TYR A 324 0.16 7.69 20.92
N TYR A 325 -0.16 8.97 20.72
CA TYR A 325 -1.30 9.51 19.98
C TYR A 325 -0.83 10.75 19.23
N TRP A 326 -1.60 11.25 18.25
CA TRP A 326 -1.26 12.47 17.54
C TRP A 326 -1.15 13.70 18.47
N ASP A 327 -1.92 13.73 19.57
CA ASP A 327 -1.94 14.83 20.54
C ASP A 327 -0.73 14.91 21.48
N ASN A 328 -0.01 13.79 21.66
CA ASN A 328 1.23 13.72 22.42
C ASN A 328 2.46 13.55 21.52
N SER A 329 2.28 13.59 20.20
CA SER A 329 3.36 13.52 19.23
C SER A 329 4.32 14.70 19.38
N PRO A 330 5.65 14.49 19.27
CA PRO A 330 6.63 15.58 19.24
C PRO A 330 6.37 16.61 18.12
N MET A 331 5.64 16.19 17.07
CA MET A 331 5.31 17.04 15.92
C MET A 331 3.92 17.67 16.02
N VAL A 332 3.22 17.58 17.16
CA VAL A 332 1.86 18.10 17.35
C VAL A 332 1.70 19.57 16.92
N HIS A 333 2.72 20.39 17.15
CA HIS A 333 2.77 21.80 16.76
C HIS A 333 2.72 22.05 15.25
N LYS A 334 3.11 21.07 14.42
CA LYS A 334 3.03 21.12 12.94
C LYS A 334 1.70 20.58 12.39
N MET A 335 0.96 19.82 13.19
CA MET A 335 -0.20 19.07 12.71
C MET A 335 -1.51 19.86 12.76
N ASN A 336 -1.61 20.92 13.57
CA ASN A 336 -2.87 21.66 13.77
C ASN A 336 -4.06 20.72 14.04
N LEU A 337 -4.04 20.02 15.17
CA LEU A 337 -5.03 18.96 15.47
C LEU A 337 -6.49 19.42 15.52
N LYS A 338 -6.74 20.73 15.61
CA LYS A 338 -8.10 21.28 15.49
C LYS A 338 -8.73 21.00 14.13
N ASP A 339 -7.89 20.87 13.10
CA ASP A 339 -8.30 20.57 11.73
C ASP A 339 -8.06 19.09 11.36
N ALA A 340 -7.67 18.25 12.32
CA ALA A 340 -7.56 16.81 12.11
C ALA A 340 -8.94 16.25 11.70
N PRO A 341 -9.05 15.51 10.59
CA PRO A 341 -10.34 15.04 10.11
C PRO A 341 -10.99 14.08 11.11
N GLN A 342 -12.13 14.49 11.70
CA GLN A 342 -12.95 13.60 12.51
C GLN A 342 -13.38 12.35 11.72
N THR A 343 -13.50 12.49 10.41
CA THR A 343 -13.82 11.36 9.55
C THR A 343 -12.76 10.26 9.61
N ALA A 344 -11.55 10.43 10.16
CA ALA A 344 -10.57 9.33 10.29
C ALA A 344 -11.12 8.05 10.95
N SER A 345 -12.19 8.16 11.74
CA SER A 345 -12.88 7.03 12.40
C SER A 345 -14.29 6.76 11.85
N LEU A 346 -14.63 7.32 10.68
CA LEU A 346 -15.86 7.06 9.94
C LEU A 346 -15.68 5.84 9.03
N ILE A 347 -16.50 4.82 9.22
CA ILE A 347 -16.54 3.63 8.36
C ILE A 347 -17.32 3.97 7.08
N PRO A 348 -16.68 4.02 5.88
CA PRO A 348 -17.29 4.56 4.66
C PRO A 348 -18.66 3.97 4.32
N ASP A 349 -18.81 2.64 4.41
CA ASP A 349 -20.04 1.97 3.97
C ASP A 349 -21.14 1.91 5.04
N LYS A 350 -20.78 2.14 6.32
CA LYS A 350 -21.74 2.05 7.43
C LYS A 350 -22.26 3.41 7.86
N ASN A 351 -21.60 4.50 7.47
CA ASN A 351 -21.84 5.85 8.01
C ASN A 351 -21.83 5.90 9.55
N VAL A 352 -21.04 5.01 10.17
CA VAL A 352 -20.84 4.94 11.61
C VAL A 352 -19.52 5.60 11.97
N TYR A 353 -19.58 6.56 12.89
CA TYR A 353 -18.40 7.18 13.48
C TYR A 353 -18.12 6.55 14.85
N LEU A 354 -16.98 5.88 14.96
CA LEU A 354 -16.56 5.23 16.20
C LEU A 354 -15.72 6.20 17.05
N LYS A 355 -16.19 6.49 18.26
CA LYS A 355 -15.47 7.32 19.23
C LYS A 355 -14.55 6.46 20.07
N ILE A 356 -13.32 6.93 20.30
CA ILE A 356 -12.44 6.32 21.28
C ILE A 356 -13.15 6.26 22.65
N SER A 357 -13.13 5.10 23.28
CA SER A 357 -13.69 4.86 24.61
C SER A 357 -12.67 4.23 25.56
N SER A 358 -11.43 4.07 25.09
CA SER A 358 -10.33 3.48 25.84
C SER A 358 -10.01 4.24 27.13
N PRO A 359 -9.86 3.54 28.27
CA PRO A 359 -9.47 4.16 29.54
C PRO A 359 -8.03 4.70 29.53
N ALA A 360 -7.21 4.29 28.56
CA ALA A 360 -5.85 4.80 28.37
C ALA A 360 -5.82 6.27 27.88
N HIS A 361 -6.96 6.79 27.41
CA HIS A 361 -7.12 8.18 26.99
C HIS A 361 -8.31 8.84 27.73
N PRO A 362 -8.15 9.21 29.02
CA PRO A 362 -9.27 9.63 29.88
C PRO A 362 -9.89 11.01 29.54
N GLY A 363 -9.63 11.57 28.34
CA GLY A 363 -10.11 12.89 27.91
C GLY A 363 -11.27 12.89 26.90
N MET A 364 -11.68 11.75 26.35
CA MET A 364 -12.70 11.67 25.29
C MET A 364 -13.78 10.61 25.59
N SER A 365 -14.44 10.72 26.74
CA SER A 365 -15.67 9.96 27.01
C SER A 365 -16.83 10.53 26.20
N GLN A 366 -17.34 9.81 25.20
CA GLN A 366 -18.71 9.96 24.71
C GLN A 366 -19.14 8.76 23.86
N GLN A 367 -20.40 8.35 24.03
CA GLN A 367 -21.08 7.27 23.30
C GLN A 367 -20.87 7.35 21.78
N ASP A 368 -20.82 6.18 21.12
CA ASP A 368 -20.81 6.04 19.67
C ASP A 368 -21.90 6.92 19.02
N VAL A 369 -21.56 7.58 17.92
CA VAL A 369 -22.51 8.42 17.18
C VAL A 369 -22.85 7.70 15.89
N THR A 370 -24.02 7.05 15.85
CA THR A 370 -24.68 6.72 14.59
C THR A 370 -25.06 8.05 13.93
N LEU A 371 -24.56 8.29 12.71
CA LEU A 371 -24.98 9.43 11.90
C LEU A 371 -26.37 9.11 11.34
N ASP A 372 -27.39 9.14 12.20
CA ASP A 372 -28.78 9.24 11.73
C ASP A 372 -28.96 10.59 11.02
N GLU A 373 -29.92 10.69 10.10
CA GLU A 373 -30.22 11.87 9.25
C GLU A 373 -30.40 13.22 10.01
N ASN A 374 -30.33 13.21 11.34
CA ASN A 374 -30.40 14.37 12.23
C ASN A 374 -29.03 14.95 12.64
N VAL A 375 -28.00 14.85 11.79
CA VAL A 375 -26.75 15.60 12.00
C VAL A 375 -27.00 17.09 11.73
N GLN A 376 -27.09 17.89 12.79
CA GLN A 376 -27.12 19.37 12.72
C GLN A 376 -25.82 19.98 12.16
N ASP A 377 -24.77 19.19 11.98
CA ASP A 377 -23.52 19.64 11.37
C ASP A 377 -23.59 19.58 9.83
N ARG A 378 -23.98 20.70 9.24
CA ARG A 378 -24.06 20.90 7.78
C ARG A 378 -22.74 20.63 7.04
N ARG A 379 -21.59 20.58 7.72
CA ARG A 379 -20.29 20.24 7.10
C ARG A 379 -20.13 18.73 6.94
N LEU A 380 -20.60 17.93 7.91
CA LEU A 380 -20.58 16.47 7.82
C LEU A 380 -21.52 15.95 6.74
N VAL A 381 -22.73 16.52 6.62
CA VAL A 381 -23.72 16.11 5.60
C VAL A 381 -23.19 16.30 4.18
N ARG A 382 -22.58 17.45 3.88
CA ARG A 382 -21.94 17.69 2.56
C ARG A 382 -20.74 16.79 2.30
N LEU A 383 -20.04 16.39 3.36
CA LEU A 383 -18.89 15.48 3.27
C LEU A 383 -19.34 14.03 3.05
N LEU A 384 -20.46 13.62 3.65
CA LEU A 384 -21.11 12.33 3.40
C LEU A 384 -21.62 12.25 1.96
N ASP A 385 -22.20 13.32 1.41
CA ASP A 385 -22.59 13.35 -0.01
C ASP A 385 -21.38 13.24 -0.94
N TYR A 386 -20.24 13.86 -0.61
CA TYR A 386 -19.01 13.71 -1.38
C TYR A 386 -18.44 12.28 -1.28
N LEU A 387 -18.40 11.70 -0.07
CA LEU A 387 -17.88 10.35 0.16
C LEU A 387 -18.80 9.27 -0.44
N ASN A 388 -20.12 9.36 -0.29
CA ASN A 388 -21.06 8.42 -0.90
C ASN A 388 -20.99 8.46 -2.43
N ASN A 389 -20.71 9.62 -3.04
CA ASN A 389 -20.48 9.70 -4.49
C ASN A 389 -19.09 9.20 -4.92
N ALA A 390 -18.09 9.22 -4.02
CA ALA A 390 -16.75 8.68 -4.29
C ALA A 390 -16.64 7.16 -4.03
N TYR A 391 -17.50 6.61 -3.15
CA TYR A 391 -17.41 5.24 -2.64
C TYR A 391 -18.66 4.37 -2.86
N GLY A 392 -19.79 4.94 -3.25
CA GLY A 392 -21.11 4.27 -3.29
C GLY A 392 -21.42 3.43 -4.53
N ASP A 393 -20.48 3.27 -5.45
CA ASP A 393 -20.64 2.41 -6.61
C ASP A 393 -19.53 1.33 -6.61
N PRO A 394 -19.88 0.05 -6.35
CA PRO A 394 -18.93 -1.06 -6.39
C PRO A 394 -18.31 -1.29 -7.78
N ASP A 395 -18.89 -0.70 -8.85
CA ASP A 395 -18.38 -0.73 -10.22
C ASP A 395 -17.57 0.54 -10.60
N TYR A 396 -17.41 1.53 -9.70
CA TYR A 396 -16.77 2.83 -9.99
C TYR A 396 -15.27 2.92 -9.70
N TYR A 397 -14.59 1.82 -9.41
CA TYR A 397 -13.12 1.84 -9.40
C TYR A 397 -12.65 1.38 -10.78
N PRO A 398 -12.41 2.31 -11.74
CA PRO A 398 -11.74 1.91 -12.96
C PRO A 398 -10.42 1.23 -12.59
N PRO A 399 -10.01 0.20 -13.34
CA PRO A 399 -8.67 -0.34 -13.19
C PRO A 399 -7.64 0.81 -13.27
N LEU A 400 -6.63 0.74 -12.40
CA LEU A 400 -5.50 1.67 -12.32
C LEU A 400 -4.86 2.01 -13.68
#